data_AF-A0A6N8TZS8-F1
#
_entry.id   AF-A0A6N8TZS8-F1
#
_cell.length_a   1.000
_cell.length_b   1.000
_cell.length_c   1.000
_cell.angle_alpha   90.00
_cell.angle_beta   90.00
_cell.angle_gamma   90.00
#
_symmetry.space_group_name_H-M   'P 1'
#
loop_
_entity.id
_entity.type
_entity.pdbx_description
1 polymer ?
#
loop_
_entity_poly.entity_id
_entity_poly.type
_entity_poly.pdbx_seq_one_letter_code
_entity_poly.pdbx_strand_id
1 'polypeptide(L)' 'MRKMKQWQRGDYYVQEIQDKRDIHEFNVILNNEVIVTIMPDDITEMNETIRKLDENESMINVKDKNGESFNL' A
#
# COMPACT_ATOMS: atom_id res chain seq x y z
N MET A 1 -16.68 -9.16 -3.03
CA MET A 1 -15.71 -8.32 -2.30
C MET A 1 -14.43 -9.10 -2.14
N ARG A 2 -13.31 -8.53 -2.59
CA ARG A 2 -11.97 -9.06 -2.33
C ARG A 2 -11.69 -8.95 -0.82
N LYS A 3 -10.97 -9.92 -0.23
CA LYS A 3 -10.50 -9.80 1.15
C LYS A 3 -9.31 -8.85 1.20
N MET A 4 -9.38 -7.87 2.11
CA MET A 4 -8.25 -6.99 2.40
C MET A 4 -7.07 -7.79 2.93
N LYS A 5 -5.87 -7.43 2.48
CA LYS A 5 -4.63 -8.10 2.85
C LYS A 5 -3.76 -7.24 3.76
N GLN A 6 -2.83 -7.91 4.43
CA GLN A 6 -1.73 -7.29 5.15
C GLN A 6 -0.42 -7.94 4.72
N TRP A 7 0.64 -7.14 4.54
CA TRP A 7 1.96 -7.61 4.16
C TRP A 7 2.98 -7.20 5.23
N GLN A 8 3.60 -8.18 5.88
CA GLN A 8 4.71 -7.92 6.80
C GLN A 8 5.99 -7.61 6.02
N ARG A 9 6.71 -6.57 6.43
CA ARG A 9 7.96 -6.12 5.84
C ARG A 9 8.94 -5.73 6.93
N GLY A 10 9.76 -6.68 7.38
CA GLY A 10 10.73 -6.44 8.44
C GLY A 10 10.04 -5.89 9.69
N ASP A 11 10.33 -4.63 10.03
CA ASP A 11 9.83 -3.89 11.19
C ASP A 11 8.48 -3.18 10.97
N TYR A 12 8.02 -3.05 9.72
CA TYR A 12 6.73 -2.44 9.39
C TYR A 12 5.77 -3.46 8.73
N TYR A 13 4.50 -3.09 8.60
CA TYR A 13 3.56 -3.81 7.77
C TYR A 13 2.71 -2.87 6.93
N VAL A 14 2.26 -3.35 5.78
CA VAL A 14 1.34 -2.64 4.90
C VAL A 14 -0.05 -3.21 5.08
N GLN A 15 -1.04 -2.37 5.32
CA GLN A 15 -2.45 -2.76 5.47
C GLN A 15 -3.28 -2.19 4.31
N GLU A 16 -3.96 -3.07 3.57
CA GLU A 16 -4.97 -2.68 2.58
C GLU A 16 -6.24 -2.23 3.30
N ILE A 17 -6.74 -1.04 2.96
CA ILE A 17 -7.95 -0.43 3.54
C ILE A 17 -8.90 -0.04 2.41
N GLN A 18 -10.20 -0.28 2.62
CA GLN A 18 -11.21 0.20 1.70
C GLN A 18 -11.39 1.72 1.85
N ASP A 19 -11.16 2.49 0.78
CA ASP A 19 -11.53 3.91 0.74
C ASP A 19 -12.84 4.12 -0.04
N LYS A 20 -12.77 4.14 -1.39
CA LYS A 20 -13.92 4.47 -2.25
C LYS A 20 -14.05 3.54 -3.44
N ARG A 21 -15.30 3.06 -3.62
CA ARG A 21 -15.69 2.19 -4.74
C ARG A 21 -14.78 0.95 -4.77
N ASP A 22 -14.00 0.81 -5.84
CA ASP A 22 -13.12 -0.34 -6.13
C ASP A 22 -11.64 -0.02 -5.90
N ILE A 23 -11.28 1.22 -5.55
CA ILE A 23 -9.88 1.62 -5.26
C ILE A 23 -9.65 1.59 -3.75
N HIS A 24 -8.59 0.91 -3.34
CA HIS A 24 -8.18 0.73 -1.96
C HIS A 24 -6.94 1.58 -1.65
N GLU A 25 -6.82 2.00 -0.40
CA GLU A 25 -5.62 2.65 0.13
C GLU A 25 -4.72 1.63 0.82
N PHE A 26 -3.44 1.98 0.98
CA PHE A 26 -2.48 1.15 1.70
C PHE A 26 -1.77 1.98 2.76
N ASN A 27 -1.96 1.62 4.02
CA ASN A 27 -1.25 2.25 5.14
C ASN A 27 0.01 1.47 5.47
N VAL A 28 1.13 2.18 5.53
CA VAL A 28 2.40 1.67 6.05
C VAL A 28 2.44 1.96 7.53
N ILE A 29 2.51 0.91 8.34
CA ILE A 29 2.40 0.99 9.79
C ILE A 29 3.69 0.49 10.43
N LEU A 30 4.31 1.36 11.22
CA LEU A 30 5.51 1.10 12.01
C LEU A 30 5.21 1.47 13.46
N ASN A 31 5.52 0.59 14.43
CA ASN A 31 5.25 0.83 15.86
C ASN A 31 3.79 1.24 16.16
N ASN A 32 2.82 0.65 15.46
CA ASN A 32 1.38 0.97 15.55
C ASN A 32 0.98 2.39 15.09
N GLU A 33 1.86 3.10 14.40
CA GLU A 33 1.57 4.42 13.81
C GLU A 33 1.59 4.34 12.28
N VAL A 34 0.63 5.01 11.62
CA VAL A 34 0.63 5.17 10.17
C VAL A 34 1.67 6.21 9.80
N ILE A 35 2.75 5.77 9.17
CA ILE A 35 3.85 6.66 8.74
C ILE A 35 3.66 7.14 7.29
N VAL A 36 2.96 6.35 6.46
CA VAL A 36 2.64 6.68 5.07
C VAL A 36 1.28 6.12 4.70
N THR A 37 0.50 6.88 3.94
CA THR A 37 -0.73 6.41 3.28
C THR A 37 -0.52 6.49 1.77
N ILE A 38 -0.59 5.35 1.10
CA ILE A 38 -0.50 5.22 -0.34
C ILE A 38 -1.91 5.22 -0.90
N MET A 39 -2.16 6.09 -1.86
CA MET A 39 -3.45 6.22 -2.52
C MET A 39 -3.24 6.08 -4.04
N PRO A 40 -3.53 4.90 -4.62
CA PRO A 40 -3.43 4.72 -6.06
C PRO A 40 -4.37 5.65 -6.81
N ASP A 41 -3.91 6.20 -7.94
CA ASP A 41 -4.71 7.06 -8.83
C ASP A 41 -5.81 6.24 -9.54
N ASP A 42 -5.54 4.95 -9.81
CA ASP A 42 -6.45 4.04 -10.50
C ASP A 42 -6.29 2.54 -10.11
N ILE A 43 -7.13 1.68 -10.72
CA ILE A 43 -7.13 0.22 -10.49
C ILE A 43 -5.82 -0.43 -10.96
N THR A 44 -5.17 0.11 -12.00
CA THR A 44 -3.92 -0.43 -12.55
C THR A 44 -2.81 -0.24 -11.52
N GLU A 45 -2.64 0.99 -11.03
CA GLU A 45 -1.64 1.31 -10.00
C GLU A 45 -1.90 0.55 -8.68
N MET A 46 -3.16 0.39 -8.31
CA MET A 46 -3.56 -0.42 -7.16
C MET A 46 -3.12 -1.89 -7.33
N ASN A 47 -3.41 -2.50 -8.49
CA ASN A 47 -3.06 -3.89 -8.77
C ASN A 47 -1.54 -4.10 -8.88
N GLU A 48 -0.81 -3.14 -9.44
CA GLU A 48 0.65 -3.17 -9.46
C GLU A 48 1.22 -3.11 -8.05
N THR A 49 0.72 -2.22 -7.20
CA THR A 49 1.13 -2.12 -5.78
C THR A 49 0.92 -3.46 -5.07
N ILE A 50 -0.25 -4.08 -5.23
CA ILE A 50 -0.56 -5.40 -4.67
C ILE A 50 0.38 -6.47 -5.21
N ARG A 51 0.65 -6.50 -6.52
CA ARG A 51 1.53 -7.51 -7.13
C ARG A 51 2.94 -7.41 -6.54
N LYS A 52 3.50 -6.20 -6.47
CA LYS A 52 4.82 -5.95 -5.87
C LYS A 52 4.85 -6.34 -4.39
N LEU A 53 3.76 -6.07 -3.67
CA LEU A 53 3.61 -6.49 -2.27
C LEU A 53 3.52 -8.02 -2.11
N ASP A 54 2.79 -8.71 -2.97
CA ASP A 54 2.65 -10.17 -2.98
C ASP A 54 3.98 -10.86 -3.37
N GLU A 55 4.78 -10.26 -4.25
CA GLU A 55 6.08 -10.79 -4.71
C GLU A 55 7.24 -10.53 -3.72
N ASN A 56 6.98 -9.81 -2.63
CA ASN A 56 8.00 -9.42 -1.66
C ASN A 56 9.18 -8.69 -2.32
N GLU A 57 8.89 -7.83 -3.31
CA GLU A 57 9.90 -6.98 -3.96
C GLU A 57 10.61 -6.13 -2.89
N SER A 58 11.94 -6.06 -2.98
CA SER A 58 12.79 -5.42 -1.97
C SER A 58 12.70 -3.89 -1.99
N MET A 59 12.17 -3.31 -3.06
CA MET A 59 11.94 -1.88 -3.18
C MET A 59 10.67 -1.66 -4.01
N ILE A 60 9.70 -0.94 -3.45
CA ILE A 60 8.46 -0.62 -4.15
C ILE A 60 8.30 0.90 -4.17
N ASN A 61 8.45 1.51 -5.35
CA ASN A 61 8.16 2.94 -5.52
C ASN A 61 6.64 3.14 -5.67
N VAL A 62 6.08 3.99 -4.82
CA VAL A 62 4.64 4.31 -4.74
C VAL A 62 4.47 5.80 -4.49
N LYS A 63 3.29 6.36 -4.79
CA LYS A 63 2.94 7.72 -4.40
C LYS A 63 2.14 7.73 -3.11
N ASP A 64 2.46 8.64 -2.20
CA ASP A 64 1.64 8.91 -1.03
C ASP A 64 0.38 9.71 -1.39
N LYS A 65 -0.52 9.90 -0.42
CA LYS A 65 -1.75 10.69 -0.59
C LYS A 65 -1.53 12.16 -0.97
N ASN A 66 -0.32 12.69 -0.82
CA ASN A 66 0.04 14.06 -1.20
C ASN A 66 0.70 14.10 -2.59
N GLY A 67 0.89 12.94 -3.24
CA GLY A 67 1.54 12.80 -4.53
C GLY A 67 3.06 12.69 -4.47
N GLU A 68 3.65 12.54 -3.27
CA GLU A 68 5.09 12.40 -3.07
C GLU A 68 5.53 10.95 -3.28
N SER A 69 6.66 10.74 -3.96
CA SER A 69 7.22 9.40 -4.16
C SER A 69 7.83 8.85 -2.87
N PHE A 70 7.44 7.63 -2.51
CA PHE A 70 7.94 6.88 -1.37
C PHE A 70 8.47 5.52 -1.83
N ASN A 71 9.51 5.00 -1.16
CA ASN A 71 10.01 3.65 -1.39
C ASN A 71 9.68 2.79 -0.17
N LEU A 72 8.91 1.73 -0.38
CA LEU A 72 8.69 0.66 0.61
C LEU A 72 9.86 -0.32 0.61
#